data_AF-A0A382YJ03-F1
#
_entry.id   AF-A0A382YJ03-F1
#
_cell.length_a   1.000
_cell.length_b   1.000
_cell.length_c   1.000
_cell.angle_alpha   90.00
_cell.angle_beta   90.00
_cell.angle_gamma   90.00
#
_symmetry.space_group_name_H-M   'P 1'
#
loop_
_entity.id
_entity.type
_entity.pdbx_description
1 polymer ?
#
loop_
_entity_poly.entity_id
_entity_poly.type
_entity_poly.pdbx_seq_one_letter_code
_entity_poly.pdbx_strand_id
1 'polypeptide(L)'
;MLNTNHSLRNFFLQLKQAALAALLIFASSSGQADDTDIYMGTGTSDAAETHPNVLFILDTSGSMNSRDAGANRRTSRMKVLKEAMDDLLTTLDNVNVGISRFSNSGGSVIFPISPINGNANLVIGESSTIQAL
;
A
#
# COMPACT_ATOMS: atom_id res chain seq x y z
N MET A 1 -58.07 -37.28 -12.95
CA MET A 1 -56.82 -36.97 -13.67
C MET A 1 -56.77 -35.45 -13.83
N LEU A 2 -55.92 -34.73 -13.06
CA LEU A 2 -55.89 -33.27 -13.09
C LEU A 2 -55.25 -32.78 -14.41
N ASN A 3 -56.08 -32.28 -15.33
CA ASN A 3 -55.62 -31.63 -16.55
C ASN A 3 -54.97 -30.29 -16.16
N THR A 4 -53.64 -30.23 -16.18
CA THR A 4 -52.93 -28.99 -15.89
C THR A 4 -53.08 -28.05 -17.09
N ASN A 5 -53.63 -26.86 -16.85
CA ASN A 5 -53.72 -25.81 -17.87
C ASN A 5 -52.32 -25.41 -18.31
N HIS A 6 -51.87 -25.98 -19.43
CA HIS A 6 -50.52 -25.84 -19.98
C HIS A 6 -50.10 -24.35 -20.11
N SER A 7 -51.07 -23.48 -20.45
CA SER A 7 -50.88 -22.03 -20.54
C SER A 7 -50.49 -21.38 -19.20
N LEU A 8 -51.12 -21.77 -18.09
CA LEU A 8 -50.83 -21.27 -16.74
C LEU A 8 -49.43 -21.68 -16.27
N ARG A 9 -49.01 -22.92 -16.57
CA ARG A 9 -47.66 -23.40 -16.25
C ARG A 9 -46.58 -22.63 -17.01
N ASN A 10 -46.83 -22.33 -18.28
CA ASN A 10 -45.89 -21.57 -19.11
C ASN A 10 -45.77 -20.11 -18.65
N PHE A 11 -46.87 -19.51 -18.20
CA PHE A 11 -46.86 -18.17 -17.61
C PHE A 11 -45.99 -18.09 -16.34
N PHE A 12 -46.12 -19.06 -15.42
CA PHE A 12 -45.27 -19.09 -14.22
C PHE A 12 -43.80 -19.38 -14.52
N LEU A 13 -43.50 -20.17 -15.56
CA LEU A 13 -42.12 -20.42 -16.01
C LEU A 13 -41.48 -19.14 -16.58
N GLN A 14 -42.23 -18.38 -17.39
CA GLN A 14 -41.77 -17.10 -17.93
C GLN A 14 -41.50 -16.07 -16.82
N LEU A 15 -42.36 -16.01 -15.80
CA LEU A 15 -42.16 -15.11 -14.67
C LEU A 15 -40.89 -15.45 -13.87
N LYS A 16 -40.60 -16.74 -13.67
CA LYS A 16 -39.36 -17.18 -13.00
C LYS A 16 -38.11 -16.85 -13.82
N GLN A 17 -38.17 -17.03 -15.13
CA GLN A 17 -37.06 -16.68 -16.02
C GLN A 17 -36.79 -15.17 -16.02
N ALA A 18 -37.85 -14.35 -16.04
CA ALA A 18 -37.74 -12.90 -15.93
C ALA A 18 -37.14 -12.46 -14.58
N ALA A 19 -37.58 -13.07 -13.48
CA ALA A 19 -37.04 -12.78 -12.15
C ALA A 19 -35.55 -13.18 -12.02
N LEU A 20 -35.17 -14.33 -12.57
CA LEU A 20 -33.77 -14.78 -12.57
C LEU A 20 -32.88 -13.88 -13.43
N ALA A 21 -33.37 -13.46 -14.61
CA ALA A 21 -32.66 -12.53 -15.48
C ALA A 21 -32.46 -11.17 -14.81
N ALA A 22 -33.48 -10.63 -14.15
CA ALA A 22 -33.37 -9.38 -13.39
C ALA A 22 -32.34 -9.51 -12.25
N LEU A 23 -32.36 -10.61 -11.50
CA LEU A 23 -31.41 -10.84 -10.42
C LEU A 23 -29.95 -10.92 -10.91
N LEU A 24 -29.71 -11.56 -12.05
CA LEU A 24 -28.36 -11.66 -12.65
C LEU A 24 -27.83 -10.29 -13.10
N ILE A 25 -28.70 -9.40 -13.58
CA ILE A 25 -28.32 -8.03 -13.97
C ILE A 25 -27.91 -7.22 -12.73
N PHE A 26 -28.67 -7.29 -11.63
CA PHE A 26 -28.34 -6.55 -10.40
C PHE A 26 -27.17 -7.15 -9.61
N ALA A 27 -26.90 -8.45 -9.76
CA ALA A 27 -25.72 -9.09 -9.17
C ALA A 27 -24.40 -8.73 -9.87
N SER A 28 -24.47 -8.06 -11.02
CA SER A 28 -23.31 -7.61 -11.79
C SER A 28 -22.78 -6.26 -11.28
N SER A 29 -22.44 -6.16 -9.98
CA SER A 29 -21.69 -5.01 -9.47
C SER A 29 -20.26 -5.08 -10.01
N SER A 30 -20.03 -4.46 -11.16
CA SER A 30 -18.69 -4.23 -11.70
C SER A 30 -17.98 -3.26 -10.76
N GLY A 31 -16.92 -3.72 -10.09
CA GLY A 31 -16.09 -2.87 -9.27
C GLY A 31 -15.46 -1.78 -10.14
N GLN A 32 -15.72 -0.52 -9.82
CA GLN A 32 -14.97 0.60 -10.38
C GLN A 32 -13.57 0.55 -9.77
N ALA A 33 -12.58 0.29 -10.61
CA ALA A 33 -11.19 0.51 -10.24
C ALA A 33 -10.91 2.02 -10.38
N ASP A 34 -10.27 2.59 -9.37
CA ASP A 34 -9.70 3.93 -9.42
C ASP A 34 -8.23 3.76 -9.82
N ASP A 35 -7.94 3.94 -11.11
CA ASP A 35 -6.57 3.80 -11.61
C ASP A 35 -5.72 4.97 -11.07
N THR A 36 -4.52 4.67 -10.59
CA THR A 36 -3.58 5.70 -10.12
C THR A 36 -2.79 6.24 -11.31
N ASP A 37 -2.97 7.52 -11.65
CA ASP A 37 -2.17 8.18 -12.68
C ASP A 37 -0.75 8.49 -12.19
N ILE A 38 0.27 8.09 -12.96
CA ILE A 38 1.67 8.45 -12.74
C ILE A 38 2.07 9.51 -13.76
N TYR A 39 2.23 10.77 -13.31
CA TYR A 39 2.73 11.85 -14.13
C TYR A 39 4.25 11.94 -14.02
N MET A 40 4.95 11.50 -15.07
CA MET A 40 6.38 11.76 -15.22
C MET A 40 6.55 13.12 -15.92
N GLY A 41 7.30 14.04 -15.32
CA GLY A 41 7.58 15.33 -15.94
C GLY A 41 8.27 15.13 -17.29
N THR A 42 7.79 15.79 -18.35
CA THR A 42 8.33 15.69 -19.72
C THR A 42 9.68 16.40 -19.91
N GLY A 43 10.46 16.56 -18.84
CA GLY A 43 11.83 17.04 -18.93
C GLY A 43 12.73 15.90 -19.37
N THR A 44 13.56 16.14 -20.38
CA THR A 44 14.70 15.27 -20.74
C THR A 44 15.78 15.32 -19.65
N SER A 45 15.41 15.10 -18.40
CA SER A 45 16.31 14.80 -17.32
C SER A 45 16.61 13.31 -17.46
N ASP A 46 17.88 12.97 -17.68
CA ASP A 46 18.38 11.60 -17.60
C ASP A 46 17.72 10.86 -16.43
N ALA A 47 17.53 9.55 -16.54
CA ALA A 47 17.01 8.75 -15.42
C ALA A 47 17.83 8.96 -14.12
N ALA A 48 19.09 9.42 -14.24
CA ALA A 48 19.99 9.84 -13.17
C ALA A 48 19.62 11.15 -12.45
N GLU A 49 18.76 11.98 -13.02
CA GLU A 49 18.38 13.29 -12.45
C GLU A 49 16.98 13.26 -11.78
N THR A 50 16.16 12.25 -12.11
CA THR A 50 14.82 12.11 -11.50
C THR A 50 14.91 11.23 -10.26
N HIS A 51 15.02 11.86 -9.09
CA HIS A 51 15.03 11.19 -7.79
C HIS A 51 13.61 11.19 -7.19
N PRO A 52 12.85 10.07 -7.23
CA PRO A 52 11.52 10.04 -6.63
C PRO A 52 11.60 10.14 -5.11
N ASN A 53 10.59 10.77 -4.50
CA ASN A 53 10.45 10.88 -3.05
C ASN A 53 9.60 9.73 -2.52
N VAL A 54 10.19 8.89 -1.65
CA VAL A 54 9.51 7.77 -0.99
C VAL A 54 9.47 8.04 0.52
N LEU A 55 8.27 8.03 1.09
CA LEU A 55 8.06 8.14 2.55
C LEU A 55 7.58 6.81 3.11
N PHE A 56 8.42 6.17 3.92
CA PHE A 56 8.04 4.99 4.67
C PHE A 56 7.32 5.39 5.96
N ILE A 57 6.13 4.84 6.18
CA ILE A 57 5.38 5.00 7.44
C ILE A 57 5.36 3.65 8.15
N LEU A 58 6.13 3.54 9.23
CA LEU A 58 6.36 2.28 9.94
C LEU A 58 5.40 2.13 11.12
N ASP A 59 4.55 1.11 11.10
CA ASP A 59 3.74 0.76 12.27
C ASP A 59 4.61 0.16 13.38
N THR A 60 4.42 0.67 14.59
CA THR A 60 5.09 0.20 15.80
C THR A 60 4.08 -0.07 16.92
N SER A 61 2.83 -0.36 16.55
CA SER A 61 1.79 -0.84 17.45
C SER A 61 2.23 -2.09 18.22
N GLY A 62 1.58 -2.38 19.35
CA GLY A 62 1.91 -3.54 20.18
C GLY A 62 1.84 -4.88 19.43
N SER A 63 1.04 -4.96 18.36
CA SER A 63 0.92 -6.15 17.50
C SER A 63 2.22 -6.50 16.77
N MET A 64 3.12 -5.53 16.59
CA MET A 64 4.40 -5.74 15.92
C MET A 64 5.42 -6.49 16.79
N ASN A 65 5.20 -6.54 18.11
CA ASN A 65 5.96 -7.39 19.02
C ASN A 65 5.49 -8.86 18.97
N SER A 66 4.33 -9.12 18.38
CA SER A 66 3.89 -10.49 18.15
C SER A 66 4.83 -11.20 17.21
N ARG A 67 4.99 -12.50 17.43
CA ARG A 67 5.65 -13.41 16.50
C ARG A 67 4.94 -13.34 15.15
N ASP A 68 5.74 -13.36 14.09
CA ASP A 68 5.19 -13.43 12.75
C ASP A 68 4.38 -14.72 12.59
N ALA A 69 3.27 -14.63 11.85
CA ALA A 69 2.39 -15.75 11.59
C ALA A 69 2.95 -16.70 10.50
N GLY A 70 4.04 -16.29 9.82
CA GLY A 70 4.71 -17.02 8.74
C GLY A 70 5.70 -18.09 9.19
N ALA A 71 6.59 -18.47 8.26
CA ALA A 71 7.50 -19.62 8.38
C ALA A 71 8.45 -19.57 9.60
N ASN A 72 8.79 -18.38 10.08
CA ASN A 72 9.65 -18.18 11.25
C ASN A 72 8.84 -17.71 12.48
N ARG A 73 8.20 -18.65 13.18
CA ARG A 73 7.44 -18.43 14.43
C ARG A 73 8.31 -17.92 15.61
N ARG A 74 9.60 -17.67 15.39
CA ARG A 74 10.57 -17.23 16.40
C ARG A 74 10.90 -15.75 16.34
N THR A 75 10.58 -15.06 15.25
CA THR A 75 10.88 -13.64 15.05
C THR A 75 9.63 -12.78 15.23
N SER A 76 9.76 -11.65 15.92
CA SER A 76 8.70 -10.64 15.98
C SER A 76 8.54 -9.95 14.62
N ARG A 77 7.33 -9.53 14.25
CA ARG A 77 7.08 -8.77 13.02
C ARG A 77 7.97 -7.53 12.92
N MET A 78 8.23 -6.87 14.05
CA MET A 78 9.16 -5.74 14.14
C MET A 78 10.60 -6.10 13.73
N LYS A 79 11.06 -7.32 14.02
CA LYS A 79 12.42 -7.76 13.67
C LYS A 79 12.51 -7.99 12.16
N VAL A 80 11.51 -8.66 11.59
CA VAL A 80 11.40 -8.87 10.15
C VAL A 80 11.31 -7.53 9.40
N LEU A 81 10.53 -6.58 9.91
CA LEU A 81 10.43 -5.24 9.32
C LEU A 81 11.78 -4.52 9.32
N LYS A 82 12.54 -4.58 10.43
CA LYS A 82 13.87 -3.97 10.53
C LYS A 82 14.86 -4.61 9.54
N GLU A 83 14.87 -5.93 9.44
CA GLU A 83 15.75 -6.66 8.52
C GLU A 83 15.42 -6.34 7.06
N ALA A 84 14.13 -6.33 6.70
CA ALA A 84 13.71 -5.98 5.34
C ALA A 84 13.99 -4.50 5.00
N MET A 85 13.85 -3.60 5.97
CA MET A 85 14.15 -2.19 5.76
C MET A 85 15.66 -1.94 5.61
N ASP A 86 16.50 -2.66 6.36
CA ASP A 86 17.96 -2.62 6.22
C ASP A 86 18.40 -3.10 4.82
N ASP A 87 17.86 -4.23 4.36
CA ASP A 87 18.11 -4.77 3.02
C ASP A 87 17.64 -3.80 1.91
N LEU A 88 16.46 -3.22 2.08
CA LEU A 88 15.91 -2.26 1.13
C LEU A 88 16.73 -0.96 1.09
N LEU A 89 17.08 -0.36 2.23
CA LEU A 89 17.84 0.89 2.27
C LEU A 89 19.28 0.73 1.77
N THR A 90 19.85 -0.47 1.87
CA THR A 90 21.19 -0.77 1.33
C THR A 90 21.18 -1.09 -0.17
N THR A 91 20.03 -1.48 -0.72
CA THR A 91 19.88 -1.84 -2.15
C THR A 91 19.34 -0.68 -3.00
N LEU A 92 18.57 0.23 -2.40
CA LEU A 92 18.00 1.37 -3.11
C LEU A 92 19.07 2.36 -3.55
N ASP A 93 18.94 2.85 -4.78
CA ASP A 93 19.77 3.89 -5.37
C ASP A 93 18.88 4.92 -6.08
N ASN A 94 19.38 6.14 -6.27
CA ASN A 94 18.71 7.20 -7.02
C ASN A 94 17.30 7.56 -6.52
N VAL A 95 17.06 7.51 -5.21
CA VAL A 95 15.77 7.87 -4.58
C VAL A 95 15.99 8.77 -3.38
N ASN A 96 15.01 9.61 -3.05
CA ASN A 96 14.96 10.33 -1.79
C ASN A 96 14.06 9.57 -0.81
N VAL A 97 14.55 9.30 0.39
CA VAL A 97 13.84 8.49 1.37
C VAL A 97 13.59 9.30 2.64
N GLY A 98 12.34 9.26 3.12
CA GLY A 98 11.98 9.71 4.46
C GLY A 98 11.42 8.56 5.29
N ILE A 99 11.58 8.63 6.60
CA ILE A 99 11.09 7.61 7.54
C ILE A 99 10.22 8.28 8.58
N SER A 100 8.98 7.80 8.66
CA SER A 100 8.01 8.15 9.68
C SER A 100 7.67 6.90 10.49
N ARG A 101 7.43 7.10 11.78
CA ARG A 101 6.92 6.05 12.68
C ARG A 101 5.51 6.42 13.06
N PHE A 102 4.62 5.45 12.98
CA PHE A 102 3.25 5.54 13.46
C PHE A 102 2.99 4.52 14.59
N SER A 103 2.11 4.88 15.50
CA SER A 103 1.68 4.04 16.61
C SER A 103 0.29 4.48 17.09
N ASN A 104 -0.27 3.77 18.08
CA ASN A 104 -1.56 4.12 18.69
C ASN A 104 -1.60 5.55 19.27
N SER A 105 -0.45 6.15 19.59
CA SER A 105 -0.33 7.51 20.12
C SER A 105 -0.16 8.58 19.02
N GLY A 106 -0.25 8.19 17.74
CA GLY A 106 0.02 9.04 16.57
C GLY A 106 1.34 8.68 15.88
N GLY A 107 1.73 9.52 14.92
CA GLY A 107 2.94 9.34 14.13
C GLY A 107 3.82 10.58 14.05
N SER A 108 5.12 10.36 13.91
CA SER A 108 6.14 11.41 13.75
C SER A 108 7.09 11.03 12.63
N VAL A 109 7.51 12.02 11.85
CA VAL A 109 8.68 11.89 10.99
C VAL A 109 9.90 11.75 11.87
N ILE A 110 10.64 10.65 11.72
CA ILE A 110 11.89 10.36 12.43
C ILE A 110 13.09 10.79 11.58
N PHE A 111 12.96 10.66 10.26
CA PHE A 111 13.97 11.09 9.31
C PHE A 111 13.31 11.82 8.14
N PRO A 112 13.71 13.06 7.82
CA PRO A 112 13.18 13.81 6.68
C PRO A 112 13.41 13.09 5.36
N ILE A 113 12.67 13.47 4.32
CA ILE A 113 12.96 13.01 2.97
C ILE A 113 14.29 13.63 2.52
N SER A 114 15.29 12.80 2.29
CA SER A 114 16.60 13.21 1.76
C SER A 114 17.16 12.16 0.79
N PRO A 115 18.13 12.51 -0.07
CA PRO A 115 18.76 11.54 -0.96
C PRO A 115 19.31 10.33 -0.20
N ILE A 116 19.05 9.11 -0.68
CA ILE A 116 19.49 7.87 -0.05
C ILE A 116 21.03 7.77 0.03
N ASN A 117 21.71 8.31 -0.98
CA ASN A 117 23.17 8.38 -1.06
C ASN A 117 23.75 9.64 -0.38
N GLY A 118 22.88 10.49 0.18
CA GLY A 118 23.28 11.73 0.85
C GLY A 118 23.92 11.48 2.21
N ASN A 119 24.73 12.43 2.67
CA ASN A 119 25.26 12.38 4.03
C ASN A 119 24.14 12.66 5.03
N ALA A 120 23.77 11.65 5.82
CA ALA A 120 22.70 11.73 6.82
C ALA A 120 22.94 12.81 7.90
N ASN A 121 24.20 13.20 8.17
CA ASN A 121 24.52 14.26 9.13
C ASN A 121 24.18 15.66 8.63
N LEU A 122 24.02 15.84 7.31
CA LEU A 122 23.63 17.12 6.71
C LEU A 122 22.12 17.34 6.72
N VAL A 123 21.34 16.31 7.09
CA VAL A 123 19.88 16.36 7.13
C VAL A 123 19.46 17.05 8.42
N ILE A 124 18.76 18.18 8.27
CA ILE A 124 18.50 19.18 9.32
C ILE A 124 17.94 18.53 10.59
N GLY A 125 18.80 18.49 11.62
CA GLY A 125 18.56 17.85 12.91
C GLY A 125 19.84 17.71 13.74
N GLU A 126 20.99 17.57 13.09
CA GLU A 126 22.30 17.76 13.72
C GLU A 126 22.83 19.15 13.37
N SER A 127 22.93 20.03 14.37
CA SER A 127 23.79 21.20 14.24
C SER A 127 25.22 20.68 14.18
N SER A 128 25.80 20.58 12.98
CA SER A 128 27.24 20.57 12.84
C SER A 128 27.74 21.92 13.34
N THR A 129 27.93 22.02 14.66
CA THR A 129 28.73 23.08 15.27
C THR A 129 30.12 22.92 14.70
N ILE A 130 30.36 23.60 13.58
CA ILE A 130 31.68 23.97 13.14
C ILE A 130 32.22 24.81 14.30
N GLN A 131 33.04 24.18 15.15
CA GLN A 131 33.90 24.93 16.06
C GLN A 131 34.81 25.77 15.17
N ALA A 132 34.48 27.05 15.05
CA ALA A 132 35.36 28.05 14.50
C ALA A 132 36.64 28.08 15.34
N LEU A 133 37.75 27.70 14.72
CA LEU A 133 39.11 28.03 15.14
C LEU A 133 39.57 29.25 14.35
#